data_AF-A0A6G3YXX2-F1
#
_entry.id   AF-A0A6G3YXX2-F1
#
_cell.length_a   1.000
_cell.length_b   1.000
_cell.length_c   1.000
_cell.angle_alpha   90.00
_cell.angle_beta   90.00
_cell.angle_gamma   90.00
#
_symmetry.space_group_name_H-M   'P 1'
#
loop_
_entity.id
_entity.type
_entity.pdbx_description
1 polymer ?
#
loop_
_entity_poly.entity_id
_entity_poly.type
_entity_poly.pdbx_seq_one_letter_code
_entity_poly.pdbx_strand_id
1 'polypeptide(L)'
;MSIDAILQSLKGGLVVSCQAPITSPLHHPIVIAAMAEAAVMRGAVGVRIDTPDHIQAVRQRVTVPIIGLWKQLIPQSQVST
;
A
#
# COMPACT_ATOMS: atom_id res chain seq x y z
N MET A 1 -2.70 -18.79 -0.45
CA MET A 1 -1.30 -18.77 -0.95
C MET A 1 -0.40 -19.02 0.24
N SER A 2 0.64 -19.85 0.12
CA SER A 2 1.62 -20.02 1.21
C SER A 2 2.48 -18.76 1.35
N ILE A 3 3.12 -18.59 2.51
CA ILE A 3 4.06 -17.48 2.73
C ILE A 3 5.19 -17.53 1.70
N ASP A 4 5.75 -18.71 1.44
CA ASP A 4 6.82 -18.89 0.45
C ASP A 4 6.40 -18.45 -0.95
N ALA A 5 5.17 -18.76 -1.36
CA ALA A 5 4.64 -18.31 -2.64
C ALA A 5 4.50 -16.78 -2.72
N ILE A 6 4.09 -16.12 -1.64
CA ILE A 6 4.03 -14.65 -1.57
C ILE A 6 5.44 -14.07 -1.64
N LEU A 7 6.38 -14.57 -0.84
CA LEU A 7 7.76 -14.08 -0.82
C LEU A 7 8.44 -14.26 -2.19
N GLN A 8 8.20 -15.39 -2.85
CA GLN A 8 8.71 -15.64 -4.20
C GLN A 8 8.11 -14.67 -5.23
N SER A 9 6.83 -14.30 -5.11
CA SER A 9 6.18 -13.32 -5.99
C SER A 9 6.76 -11.90 -5.87
N LEU A 10 7.37 -11.57 -4.72
CA LEU A 10 7.99 -10.26 -4.46
C LEU A 10 9.48 -10.23 -4.81
N LYS A 11 10.13 -11.39 -4.94
CA LYS A 11 11.59 -11.51 -5.06
C LYS A 11 12.11 -10.83 -6.35
N GLY A 12 13.02 -9.87 -6.18
CA GLY A 12 13.65 -9.15 -7.29
C GLY A 12 12.76 -8.13 -8.00
N GLY A 13 11.53 -7.91 -7.53
CA GLY A 13 10.62 -6.91 -8.07
C GLY A 13 10.55 -5.63 -7.24
N LEU A 14 9.84 -4.63 -7.77
CA LEU A 14 9.59 -3.35 -7.10
C LEU A 14 8.28 -3.38 -6.30
N VAL A 15 8.34 -3.01 -5.02
CA VAL A 15 7.17 -2.70 -4.21
C VAL A 15 7.01 -1.19 -4.12
N VAL A 16 5.86 -0.66 -4.55
CA VAL A 16 5.60 0.79 -4.57
C VAL A 16 4.78 1.19 -3.35
N SER A 17 5.23 2.21 -2.63
CA SER A 17 4.48 2.79 -1.51
C SER A 17 3.56 3.90 -2.00
N CYS A 18 2.24 3.66 -2.01
CA CYS A 18 1.24 4.63 -2.46
C CYS A 18 0.58 5.27 -1.25
N GLN A 19 1.08 6.43 -0.83
CA GLN A 19 0.60 7.16 0.35
C GLN A 19 0.73 8.66 0.10
N ALA A 20 -0.14 9.45 0.72
CA ALA A 20 -0.10 10.91 0.66
C ALA A 20 -0.41 11.51 2.04
N PRO A 21 0.10 12.73 2.37
CA PRO A 21 -0.28 13.45 3.59
C PRO A 21 -1.79 13.70 3.64
N ILE A 22 -2.39 13.68 4.83
CA ILE A 22 -3.85 13.88 4.99
C ILE A 22 -4.36 15.22 4.46
N THR A 23 -3.49 16.23 4.40
CA THR A 23 -3.79 17.56 3.84
C THR A 23 -3.73 17.61 2.31
N SER A 24 -3.23 16.56 1.66
CA SER A 24 -3.10 16.49 0.20
C SER A 24 -4.39 15.99 -0.44
N PRO A 25 -4.82 16.54 -1.59
CA PRO A 25 -5.94 15.99 -2.35
C PRO A 25 -5.69 14.54 -2.80
N LEU A 26 -4.42 14.10 -2.84
CA LEU A 26 -4.05 12.73 -3.18
C LEU A 26 -4.38 11.71 -2.07
N HIS A 27 -4.70 12.16 -0.85
CA HIS A 27 -5.03 11.28 0.27
C HIS A 27 -6.40 10.60 0.15
N HIS A 28 -7.23 11.00 -0.82
CA HIS A 28 -8.52 10.36 -1.00
C HIS A 28 -8.34 8.87 -1.37
N PRO A 29 -9.08 7.92 -0.77
CA PRO A 29 -8.88 6.47 -0.99
C PRO A 29 -8.88 6.05 -2.46
N ILE A 30 -9.79 6.64 -3.26
CA ILE A 30 -9.87 6.38 -4.71
C ILE A 30 -8.61 6.81 -5.45
N VAL A 31 -7.98 7.91 -5.04
CA VAL A 31 -6.77 8.43 -5.69
C VAL A 31 -5.57 7.55 -5.35
N ILE A 32 -5.43 7.15 -4.09
CA ILE A 32 -4.41 6.16 -3.66
C ILE A 32 -4.59 4.84 -4.41
N ALA A 33 -5.83 4.37 -4.56
CA ALA A 33 -6.14 3.16 -5.33
C ALA A 33 -5.76 3.30 -6.81
N ALA A 34 -6.02 4.45 -7.44
CA ALA A 34 -5.59 4.72 -8.82
C ALA A 34 -4.06 4.77 -8.96
N MET A 35 -3.35 5.34 -7.98
CA MET A 35 -1.89 5.33 -7.96
C MET A 35 -1.31 3.92 -7.84
N ALA A 36 -1.89 3.09 -6.97
CA ALA A 36 -1.48 1.70 -6.79
C ALA A 36 -1.73 0.87 -8.06
N GLU A 37 -2.89 1.03 -8.68
CA GLU A 37 -3.22 0.41 -9.97
C GLU A 37 -2.22 0.83 -11.06
N ALA A 38 -1.92 2.13 -11.18
CA ALA A 38 -0.94 2.63 -12.12
C ALA A 38 0.46 2.05 -11.88
N ALA A 39 0.88 1.90 -10.62
CA ALA A 39 2.16 1.27 -10.27
C ALA A 39 2.21 -0.20 -10.72
N VAL A 40 1.14 -0.96 -10.48
CA VAL A 40 1.04 -2.35 -10.91
C VAL A 40 1.04 -2.48 -12.43
N MET A 41 0.32 -1.60 -13.14
CA MET A 41 0.34 -1.54 -14.62
C MET A 41 1.74 -1.27 -15.19
N ARG A 42 2.64 -0.67 -14.40
CA ARG A 42 4.04 -0.41 -14.78
C ARG A 42 5.04 -1.42 -14.21
N GLY A 43 4.56 -2.55 -13.69
CA GLY A 43 5.40 -3.68 -13.30
C GLY A 43 5.74 -3.75 -11.81
N ALA A 44 5.07 -2.98 -10.95
CA ALA A 44 5.18 -3.20 -9.51
C ALA A 44 4.64 -4.59 -9.15
N VAL A 45 5.42 -5.36 -8.38
CA VAL A 45 5.06 -6.73 -7.94
C VAL A 45 4.29 -6.73 -6.63
N GLY A 46 4.18 -5.58 -5.97
CA GLY A 46 3.44 -5.38 -4.74
C GLY A 46 3.27 -3.90 -4.43
N VAL A 47 2.40 -3.58 -3.48
CA VAL A 47 2.19 -2.20 -3.03
C VAL A 47 2.17 -2.10 -1.52
N ARG A 48 2.57 -0.95 -0.97
CA ARG A 48 2.53 -0.64 0.47
C ARG A 48 1.56 0.50 0.73
N ILE A 49 0.52 0.22 1.51
CA ILE A 49 -0.63 1.13 1.71
C ILE A 49 -0.84 1.37 3.21
N ASP A 50 -1.19 2.62 3.55
CA ASP A 50 -1.47 3.08 4.91
C ASP A 50 -2.98 3.25 5.11
N THR A 51 -3.49 2.92 6.30
CA THR A 51 -4.91 2.98 6.72
C THR A 51 -5.83 1.90 6.14
N PRO A 52 -6.82 1.41 6.93
CA PRO A 52 -7.81 0.42 6.46
C PRO A 52 -8.59 0.86 5.22
N ASP A 53 -9.01 2.13 5.16
CA ASP A 53 -9.84 2.64 4.05
C ASP A 53 -9.08 2.65 2.72
N HIS A 54 -7.81 3.05 2.73
CA HIS A 54 -6.98 2.99 1.53
C HIS A 54 -6.68 1.54 1.15
N ILE A 55 -6.40 0.65 2.10
CA ILE A 55 -6.16 -0.78 1.84
C ILE A 55 -7.39 -1.39 1.17
N GLN A 56 -8.59 -1.11 1.68
CA GLN A 56 -9.85 -1.58 1.10
C GLN A 56 -10.03 -1.07 -0.33
N ALA A 57 -9.81 0.23 -0.57
CA ALA A 57 -9.93 0.81 -1.90
C ALA A 57 -8.91 0.23 -2.91
N VAL A 58 -7.65 0.06 -2.50
CA VAL A 58 -6.59 -0.52 -3.33
C VAL A 58 -6.88 -1.99 -3.63
N ARG A 59 -7.36 -2.76 -2.64
CA ARG A 59 -7.69 -4.18 -2.83
C ARG A 59 -8.75 -4.42 -3.89
N GLN A 60 -9.67 -3.47 -4.10
CA GLN A 60 -10.67 -3.54 -5.17
C GLN A 60 -10.07 -3.38 -6.58
N ARG A 61 -8.84 -2.87 -6.71
CA ARG A 61 -8.21 -2.54 -8.01
C ARG A 61 -6.97 -3.36 -8.33
N VAL A 62 -6.33 -3.97 -7.34
CA VAL A 62 -5.09 -4.74 -7.56
C VAL A 62 -5.14 -6.13 -6.92
N THR A 63 -4.58 -7.10 -7.64
CA THR A 63 -4.47 -8.49 -7.19
C THR A 63 -3.09 -8.81 -6.60
N VAL A 64 -2.10 -7.93 -6.76
CA VAL A 64 -0.76 -8.09 -6.18
C VAL A 64 -0.79 -8.08 -4.64
N PRO A 65 0.24 -8.62 -3.97
CA PRO A 65 0.37 -8.51 -2.51
C PRO A 65 0.33 -7.04 -2.05
N ILE A 66 -0.42 -6.78 -0.96
CA ILE A 66 -0.43 -5.49 -0.27
C ILE A 66 0.28 -5.66 1.07
N ILE A 67 1.30 -4.83 1.31
CA ILE A 67 1.89 -4.64 2.63
C ILE A 67 1.10 -3.51 3.31
N GLY A 68 0.18 -3.90 4.19
CA GLY A 68 -0.65 -2.96 4.93
C GLY A 68 0.04 -2.47 6.21
N LEU A 69 -0.20 -1.20 6.55
CA LEU A 69 0.12 -0.63 7.85
C LEU A 69 -0.93 0.42 8.21
N TRP A 70 -0.90 0.89 9.46
CA TRP A 70 -1.81 1.93 9.89
C TRP A 70 -1.12 2.87 10.86
N LYS A 71 -0.55 3.96 10.33
CA LYS A 71 0.21 4.95 11.09
C LYS A 71 -0.66 5.73 12.08
N GLN A 72 -0.30 5.67 13.35
CA GLN A 72 -0.92 6.29 14.51
C GLN A 72 0.16 7.01 15.31
N LEU A 73 -0.08 8.28 15.59
CA LEU A 73 0.78 9.09 16.45
C LEU A 73 0.39 8.84 17.89
N ILE A 74 1.30 8.22 18.64
CA ILE A 74 1.15 7.98 20.08
C ILE A 74 1.95 9.05 20.81
N PRO A 75 1.33 9.86 21.69
CA PRO A 75 2.05 10.82 22.51
C PRO A 75 3.24 10.17 23.25
N GLN A 76 4.35 10.90 23.32
CA GLN A 76 5.62 10.46 23.93
C GLN A 76 6.30 9.23 23.30
N SER A 77 5.79 8.69 22.19
CA SER A 77 6.44 7.60 21.44
C SER A 77 7.19 8.14 20.21
N GLN A 78 8.41 7.63 19.98
CA GLN A 78 9.11 7.81 18.70
C GLN A 78 8.69 6.77 17.65
N VAL A 79 7.98 5.71 18.08
CA VAL A 79 7.44 4.68 17.19
C VAL A 79 6.01 5.08 16.82
N SER A 80 5.80 5.32 15.53
CA SER A 80 4.48 5.39 14.93
C SER A 80 4.17 4.02 14.34
N THR A 81 3.17 3.34 14.90
CA THR A 81 2.60 2.11 14.32
C THR A 81 1.64 2.48 13.25
#